data_AF-A0A970HFI7-F1
#
_entry.id   AF-A0A970HFI7-F1
#
_cell.length_a   1.000
_cell.length_b   1.000
_cell.length_c   1.000
_cell.angle_alpha   90.00
_cell.angle_beta   90.00
_cell.angle_gamma   90.00
#
_symmetry.space_group_name_H-M   'P 1'
#
loop_
_entity.id
_entity.type
_entity.pdbx_description
1 polymer ?
#
loop_
_entity_poly.entity_id
_entity_poly.type
_entity_poly.pdbx_seq_one_letter_code
_entity_poly.pdbx_strand_id
1 'polypeptide(L)'
;MRDFNTHFKMSEEDVKIYAKKYLDLFHQDADLKAEEIGDGNINYVFRVWDESTGRSVIIKQADKILRSSKRPLDTDRSRIEAEALILHNKLVPGLVPKVYKYDPIMCALSMEDLSDHGNLRYELLKGKTFPKLADDITTFLVNTLLPTTDLVMDPGEKKKMVKSFINIELCDISEKLVFTEPYTDYIGRNIIIDENKEFVEELIYKDRELVLEAGKLRNNFMNNAQALIHGDLHSGSIFVKEDSTKVLDHEFAFYGPMGYDIGNVVGNLFFAWVNAYTVMVEGEVKEKFLVYLENTIVDIVELFKEKFKVLYMDIVRDIMAKQDGYMEWYLDNILTDTCGVAGLEIIRRTVGDAKVADITSIGDIEKRVKAERILLLLGKSLILNREEIKVGRDYINSLKEAIEIYYNRYS
;
A
#
# COMPACT_ATOMS: atom_id res chain seq x y z
N MET A 1 -7.32 29.46 26.25
CA MET A 1 -7.56 28.61 25.06
C MET A 1 -6.31 28.66 24.20
N ARG A 2 -5.78 27.51 23.75
CA ARG A 2 -4.72 27.49 22.74
C ARG A 2 -5.30 28.02 21.43
N ASP A 3 -4.54 28.84 20.70
CA ASP A 3 -5.05 29.58 19.53
C ASP A 3 -4.76 28.92 18.18
N PHE A 4 -4.14 27.72 18.18
CA PHE A 4 -3.79 26.90 17.01
C PHE A 4 -3.01 27.66 15.92
N ASN A 5 -2.40 28.81 16.26
CA ASN A 5 -1.59 29.62 15.36
C ASN A 5 -0.12 29.19 15.33
N THR A 6 0.26 28.24 16.19
CA THR A 6 1.59 27.65 16.26
C THR A 6 1.45 26.14 16.46
N HIS A 7 2.33 25.37 15.81
CA HIS A 7 2.28 23.91 15.89
C HIS A 7 2.50 23.41 17.33
N PHE A 8 1.65 22.50 17.79
CA PHE A 8 1.85 21.69 19.00
C PHE A 8 1.14 20.34 18.84
N LYS A 9 1.62 19.32 19.58
CA LYS A 9 0.93 18.03 19.68
C LYS A 9 -0.41 18.18 20.40
N MET A 10 -1.52 17.92 19.70
CA MET A 10 -2.86 18.01 20.27
C MET A 10 -3.13 16.84 21.23
N SER A 11 -3.84 17.12 22.32
CA SER A 11 -4.51 16.13 23.17
C SER A 11 -5.95 15.89 22.73
N GLU A 12 -6.63 14.90 23.31
CA GLU A 12 -8.07 14.66 23.10
C GLU A 12 -8.93 15.90 23.37
N GLU A 13 -8.58 16.69 24.40
CA GLU A 13 -9.27 17.96 24.68
C GLU A 13 -8.98 19.02 23.61
N ASP A 14 -7.74 19.10 23.12
CA ASP A 14 -7.37 20.06 22.07
C ASP A 14 -8.09 19.74 20.76
N VAL A 15 -8.18 18.46 20.36
CA VAL A 15 -8.84 18.08 19.09
C VAL A 15 -10.36 18.32 19.13
N LYS A 16 -11.00 18.19 20.29
CA LYS A 16 -12.41 18.59 20.46
C LYS A 16 -12.60 20.08 20.23
N ILE A 17 -11.75 20.91 20.82
CA ILE A 17 -11.80 22.37 20.65
C ILE A 17 -11.51 22.72 19.18
N TYR A 18 -10.52 22.07 18.58
CA TYR A 18 -10.16 22.26 17.18
C TYR A 18 -11.32 21.91 16.23
N ALA A 19 -11.94 20.74 16.42
CA ALA A 19 -13.04 20.27 15.58
C ALA A 19 -14.23 21.24 15.56
N LYS A 20 -14.61 21.78 16.72
CA LYS A 20 -15.68 22.77 16.83
C LYS A 20 -15.32 24.09 16.14
N LYS A 21 -14.09 24.55 16.32
CA LYS A 21 -13.69 25.88 15.86
C LYS A 21 -13.34 25.94 14.36
N TYR A 22 -12.83 24.85 13.77
CA TYR A 22 -12.19 24.90 12.45
C TYR A 22 -12.78 23.99 11.37
N LEU A 23 -13.65 23.03 11.69
CA LEU A 23 -14.13 22.04 10.72
C LEU A 23 -15.54 22.29 10.18
N ASP A 24 -16.31 23.22 10.76
CA ASP A 24 -17.71 23.49 10.38
C ASP A 24 -18.62 22.24 10.33
N LEU A 25 -18.23 21.14 11.00
CA LEU A 25 -18.96 19.86 11.06
C LEU A 25 -19.88 19.75 12.28
N PHE A 26 -19.52 20.45 13.36
CA PHE A 26 -20.16 20.38 14.67
C PHE A 26 -20.64 21.76 15.12
N HIS A 27 -21.70 21.79 15.92
CA HIS A 27 -22.12 23.02 16.59
C HIS A 27 -21.08 23.44 17.64
N GLN A 28 -20.93 24.75 17.87
CA GLN A 28 -19.95 25.28 18.85
C GLN A 28 -20.23 24.80 20.29
N ASP A 29 -21.51 24.58 20.60
CA ASP A 29 -21.98 24.10 21.90
C ASP A 29 -22.10 22.57 21.96
N ALA A 30 -21.69 21.84 20.90
CA ALA A 30 -21.71 20.38 20.91
C ALA A 30 -20.79 19.84 22.01
N ASP A 31 -21.29 18.82 22.72
CA ASP A 31 -20.52 18.03 23.67
C ASP A 31 -19.84 16.89 22.94
N LEU A 32 -18.62 17.16 22.45
CA LEU A 32 -17.86 16.20 21.69
C LEU A 32 -17.12 15.23 22.61
N LYS A 33 -17.00 13.99 22.14
CA LYS A 33 -16.04 13.02 22.67
C LYS A 33 -14.88 12.86 21.69
N ALA A 34 -13.73 12.48 22.21
CA ALA A 34 -12.56 12.20 21.41
C ALA A 34 -11.77 11.05 22.00
N GLU A 35 -11.10 10.29 21.13
CA GLU A 35 -10.21 9.18 21.49
C GLU A 35 -9.05 9.13 20.49
N GLU A 36 -7.82 8.92 20.97
CA GLU A 36 -6.68 8.59 20.11
C GLU A 36 -6.70 7.10 19.75
N ILE A 37 -6.86 6.80 18.46
CA ILE A 37 -7.05 5.45 17.93
C ILE A 37 -5.91 4.99 17.01
N GLY A 38 -4.82 5.76 16.91
CA GLY A 38 -3.69 5.44 16.06
C GLY A 38 -2.91 4.24 16.58
N ASP A 39 -2.77 3.21 15.75
CA ASP A 39 -1.88 2.06 15.97
C ASP A 39 -0.53 2.21 15.26
N GLY A 40 -0.41 3.20 14.37
CA GLY A 40 0.79 3.49 13.58
C GLY A 40 1.94 4.15 14.36
N ASN A 41 3.13 4.09 13.75
CA ASN A 41 4.39 4.54 14.35
C ASN A 41 4.76 6.01 14.05
N ILE A 42 4.00 6.69 13.19
CA ILE A 42 4.38 7.97 12.58
C ILE A 42 3.45 9.12 12.99
N ASN A 43 2.14 8.92 12.93
CA ASN A 43 1.13 9.97 13.10
C ASN A 43 0.18 9.66 14.27
N TYR A 44 -0.42 10.69 14.85
CA TYR A 44 -1.52 10.54 15.83
C TYR A 44 -2.85 10.59 15.10
N VAL A 45 -3.77 9.67 15.42
CA VAL A 45 -5.08 9.60 14.77
C VAL A 45 -6.15 9.74 15.83
N PHE A 46 -6.90 10.84 15.78
CA PHE A 46 -7.98 11.09 16.73
C PHE A 46 -9.33 10.88 16.05
N ARG A 47 -10.20 10.13 16.70
CA ARG A 47 -11.62 10.10 16.37
C ARG A 47 -12.34 11.10 17.25
N VAL A 48 -13.12 11.99 16.65
CA VAL A 48 -13.95 12.96 17.35
C VAL A 48 -15.40 12.76 16.93
N TRP A 49 -16.32 12.66 17.89
CA TRP A 49 -17.74 12.43 17.60
C TRP A 49 -18.68 13.17 18.54
N ASP A 50 -19.89 13.39 18.06
CA ASP A 50 -21.02 13.94 18.80
C ASP A 50 -22.05 12.83 19.03
N GLU A 51 -22.25 12.43 20.29
CA GLU A 51 -23.20 11.37 20.63
C GLU A 51 -24.65 11.74 20.32
N SER A 52 -25.00 13.03 20.35
CA SER A 52 -26.37 13.49 20.14
C SER A 52 -26.80 13.40 18.68
N THR A 53 -25.86 13.58 17.75
CA THR A 53 -26.12 13.57 16.30
C THR A 53 -25.59 12.33 15.60
N GLY A 54 -24.69 11.56 16.25
CA GLY A 54 -23.99 10.43 15.65
C GLY A 54 -22.93 10.82 14.61
N ARG A 55 -22.65 12.13 14.42
CA ARG A 55 -21.62 12.59 13.48
C ARG A 55 -20.23 12.38 14.07
N SER A 56 -19.28 12.05 13.20
CA SER A 56 -17.89 11.86 13.58
C SER A 56 -16.92 12.31 12.49
N VAL A 57 -15.66 12.52 12.89
CA VAL A 57 -14.54 12.92 12.03
C VAL A 57 -13.25 12.28 12.54
N ILE A 58 -12.35 11.98 11.61
CA ILE A 58 -10.96 11.61 11.92
C ILE A 58 -10.08 12.84 11.76
N ILE A 59 -9.23 13.11 12.74
CA ILE A 59 -8.18 14.14 12.69
C ILE A 59 -6.84 13.43 12.84
N LYS A 60 -6.09 13.33 11.74
CA LYS A 60 -4.74 12.78 11.69
C LYS A 60 -3.73 13.93 11.80
N GLN A 61 -2.85 13.88 12.80
CA GLN A 61 -1.83 14.89 13.04
C GLN A 61 -0.43 14.31 12.88
N ALA A 62 0.38 14.94 12.02
CA ALA A 62 1.81 14.69 11.97
C ALA A 62 2.55 15.57 12.99
N ASP A 63 3.41 14.96 13.80
CA ASP A 63 4.29 15.66 14.73
C ASP A 63 5.71 15.73 14.16
N LYS A 64 6.52 16.66 14.68
CA LYS A 64 7.93 16.87 14.30
C LYS A 64 8.85 15.73 14.75
N ILE A 65 8.33 14.83 15.57
CA ILE A 65 9.04 13.71 16.19
C ILE A 65 8.25 12.42 15.92
N LEU A 66 8.94 11.39 15.44
CA LEU A 66 8.38 10.04 15.29
C LEU A 66 7.88 9.47 16.61
N ARG A 67 6.69 8.85 16.61
CA ARG A 67 6.08 8.22 17.79
C ARG A 67 6.94 7.06 18.32
N SER A 68 7.49 6.25 17.42
CA SER A 68 8.25 5.04 17.76
C SER A 68 9.68 5.34 18.24
N SER A 69 10.44 6.13 17.46
CA SER A 69 11.89 6.28 17.64
C SER A 69 12.32 7.60 18.27
N LYS A 70 11.38 8.55 18.44
CA LYS A 70 11.64 9.93 18.86
C LYS A 70 12.65 10.70 17.98
N ARG A 71 12.89 10.24 16.75
CA ARG A 71 13.73 10.96 15.79
C ARG A 71 12.93 12.06 15.09
N PRO A 72 13.57 13.17 14.69
CA PRO A 72 12.94 14.15 13.81
C PRO A 72 12.48 13.50 12.50
N LEU A 73 11.30 13.89 12.02
CA LEU A 73 10.78 13.54 10.70
C LEU A 73 9.98 14.73 10.16
N ASP A 74 10.21 15.10 8.91
CA ASP A 74 9.60 16.26 8.28
C ASP A 74 8.07 16.12 8.23
N THR A 75 7.37 17.12 8.76
CA THR A 75 5.92 17.19 8.78
C THR A 75 5.30 17.40 7.39
N ASP A 76 6.09 17.75 6.37
CA ASP A 76 5.61 17.94 5.00
C ASP A 76 4.93 16.68 4.42
N ARG A 77 5.22 15.48 4.95
CA ARG A 77 4.48 14.24 4.66
C ARG A 77 2.97 14.35 4.86
N SER A 78 2.53 15.18 5.81
CA SER A 78 1.11 15.44 6.09
C SER A 78 0.46 16.30 5.01
N ARG A 79 1.21 17.25 4.43
CA ARG A 79 0.77 18.02 3.25
C ARG A 79 0.65 17.10 2.05
N ILE A 80 1.66 16.25 1.81
CA ILE A 80 1.67 15.27 0.73
C ILE A 80 0.45 14.34 0.83
N GLU A 81 0.20 13.76 2.01
CA GLU A 81 -0.98 12.91 2.23
C GLU A 81 -2.28 13.65 1.93
N ALA A 82 -2.44 14.87 2.45
CA ALA A 82 -3.64 15.67 2.25
C ALA A 82 -3.86 16.02 0.78
N GLU A 83 -2.83 16.50 0.08
CA GLU A 83 -2.92 16.88 -1.34
C GLU A 83 -3.18 15.66 -2.23
N ALA A 84 -2.54 14.51 -1.94
CA ALA A 84 -2.78 13.26 -2.66
C ALA A 84 -4.23 12.78 -2.46
N LEU A 85 -4.73 12.75 -1.22
CA LEU A 85 -6.12 12.36 -0.93
C LEU A 85 -7.14 13.30 -1.59
N ILE A 86 -6.91 14.61 -1.59
CA ILE A 86 -7.78 15.59 -2.26
C ILE A 86 -7.81 15.32 -3.77
N LEU A 87 -6.64 15.11 -4.38
CA LEU A 87 -6.56 14.83 -5.81
C LEU A 87 -7.20 13.48 -6.16
N HIS A 88 -6.90 12.42 -5.42
CA HIS A 88 -7.47 11.09 -5.65
C HIS A 88 -8.99 11.09 -5.40
N ASN A 89 -9.50 11.83 -4.42
CA ASN A 89 -10.95 11.97 -4.24
C ASN A 89 -11.63 12.70 -5.40
N LYS A 90 -10.92 13.61 -6.08
CA LYS A 90 -11.41 14.25 -7.31
C LYS A 90 -11.41 13.29 -8.50
N LEU A 91 -10.40 12.44 -8.61
CA LEU A 91 -10.24 11.49 -9.71
C LEU A 91 -11.14 10.26 -9.56
N VAL A 92 -11.32 9.78 -8.33
CA VAL A 92 -12.11 8.58 -8.02
C VAL A 92 -12.95 8.80 -6.74
N PRO A 93 -14.03 9.60 -6.84
CA PRO A 93 -14.89 9.88 -5.70
C PRO A 93 -15.45 8.61 -5.07
N GLY A 94 -15.39 8.52 -3.74
CA GLY A 94 -15.97 7.39 -3.00
C GLY A 94 -14.99 6.26 -2.67
N LEU A 95 -13.83 6.17 -3.32
CA LEU A 95 -12.81 5.13 -3.04
C LEU A 95 -11.66 5.59 -2.13
N VAL A 96 -11.72 6.84 -1.67
CA VAL A 96 -10.86 7.40 -0.61
C VAL A 96 -11.75 8.11 0.42
N PRO A 97 -11.26 8.41 1.64
CA PRO A 97 -12.03 9.21 2.59
C PRO A 97 -12.22 10.63 2.06
N LYS A 98 -13.39 11.20 2.30
CA LYS A 98 -13.60 12.62 2.03
C LYS A 98 -12.70 13.46 2.94
N VAL A 99 -11.85 14.31 2.36
CA VAL A 99 -11.08 15.31 3.12
C VAL A 99 -11.97 16.51 3.42
N TYR A 100 -12.06 16.88 4.69
CA TYR A 100 -12.77 18.07 5.15
C TYR A 100 -11.86 19.30 5.21
N LYS A 101 -10.64 19.13 5.75
CA LYS A 101 -9.69 20.22 5.93
C LYS A 101 -8.27 19.69 6.06
N TYR A 102 -7.32 20.41 5.49
CA TYR A 102 -5.92 20.34 5.87
C TYR A 102 -5.50 21.66 6.53
N ASP A 103 -4.91 21.57 7.72
CA ASP A 103 -4.32 22.71 8.43
C ASP A 103 -2.79 22.58 8.42
N PRO A 104 -2.07 23.45 7.67
CA PRO A 104 -0.63 23.38 7.56
C PRO A 104 0.10 23.85 8.83
N ILE A 105 -0.54 24.63 9.70
CA ILE A 105 0.06 25.07 10.98
C ILE A 105 0.09 23.90 11.95
N MET A 106 -1.04 23.20 12.07
CA MET A 106 -1.16 22.05 12.97
C MET A 106 -0.66 20.75 12.34
N CYS A 107 -0.35 20.76 11.04
CA CYS A 107 -0.05 19.58 10.22
C CYS A 107 -1.14 18.51 10.37
N ALA A 108 -2.40 18.97 10.39
CA ALA A 108 -3.57 18.18 10.74
C ALA A 108 -4.49 18.00 9.52
N LEU A 109 -4.73 16.75 9.16
CA LEU A 109 -5.65 16.31 8.13
C LEU A 109 -6.96 15.85 8.80
N SER A 110 -8.06 16.52 8.49
CA SER A 110 -9.40 16.15 8.95
C SER A 110 -10.18 15.50 7.82
N MET A 111 -10.68 14.28 8.03
CA MET A 111 -11.30 13.45 6.99
C MET A 111 -12.44 12.58 7.52
N GLU A 112 -13.17 11.97 6.58
CA GLU A 112 -14.27 11.02 6.81
C GLU A 112 -13.90 9.95 7.85
N ASP A 113 -14.80 9.71 8.79
CA ASP A 113 -14.68 8.59 9.73
C ASP A 113 -15.17 7.30 9.07
N LEU A 114 -14.26 6.33 8.93
CA LEU A 114 -14.50 5.01 8.34
C LEU A 114 -14.57 3.92 9.40
N SER A 115 -15.00 4.24 10.63
CA SER A 115 -15.19 3.26 11.72
C SER A 115 -16.19 2.15 11.39
N ASP A 116 -16.99 2.28 10.33
CA ASP A 116 -17.87 1.23 9.80
C ASP A 116 -17.18 0.25 8.82
N HIS A 117 -15.90 0.49 8.49
CA HIS A 117 -15.07 -0.39 7.66
C HIS A 117 -14.02 -1.10 8.53
N GLY A 118 -13.68 -2.33 8.15
CA GLY A 118 -12.56 -3.07 8.73
C GLY A 118 -11.28 -2.90 7.90
N ASN A 119 -10.12 -2.91 8.55
CA ASN A 119 -8.83 -2.95 7.86
C ASN A 119 -8.69 -4.29 7.10
N LEU A 120 -8.45 -4.23 5.78
CA LEU A 120 -8.47 -5.40 4.90
C LEU A 120 -7.54 -6.51 5.39
N ARG A 121 -6.32 -6.17 5.85
CA ARG A 121 -5.38 -7.17 6.39
C ARG A 121 -6.01 -7.99 7.51
N TYR A 122 -6.57 -7.32 8.51
CA TYR A 122 -7.16 -8.00 9.68
C TYR A 122 -8.46 -8.73 9.34
N GLU A 123 -9.23 -8.24 8.37
CA GLU A 123 -10.45 -8.92 7.94
C GLU A 123 -10.15 -10.18 7.11
N LEU A 124 -9.12 -10.15 6.26
CA LEU A 124 -8.63 -11.35 5.55
C LEU A 124 -8.10 -12.40 6.53
N LEU A 125 -7.39 -11.99 7.59
CA LEU A 125 -6.95 -12.92 8.64
C LEU A 125 -8.11 -13.61 9.39
N LYS A 126 -9.30 -12.99 9.40
CA LYS A 126 -10.52 -13.59 9.93
C LYS A 126 -11.23 -14.50 8.91
N GLY A 127 -10.65 -14.70 7.72
CA GLY A 127 -11.22 -15.50 6.64
C GLY A 127 -12.41 -14.83 5.94
N LYS A 128 -12.55 -13.51 6.03
CA LYS A 128 -13.64 -12.78 5.35
C LYS A 128 -13.32 -12.50 3.89
N THR A 129 -14.35 -12.50 3.05
CA THR A 129 -14.27 -12.23 1.61
C THR A 129 -14.99 -10.94 1.24
N PHE A 130 -14.51 -10.23 0.23
CA PHE A 130 -15.01 -8.91 -0.18
C PHE A 130 -15.25 -8.89 -1.69
N PRO A 131 -16.49 -9.15 -2.16
CA PRO A 131 -16.79 -9.32 -3.59
C PRO A 131 -16.42 -8.12 -4.46
N LYS A 132 -16.43 -6.91 -3.90
CA LYS A 132 -16.08 -5.67 -4.63
C LYS A 132 -14.61 -5.32 -4.63
N LEU A 133 -13.77 -6.00 -3.85
CA LEU A 133 -12.39 -5.58 -3.62
C LEU A 133 -11.60 -5.42 -4.93
N ALA A 134 -11.62 -6.43 -5.81
CA ALA A 134 -10.89 -6.38 -7.08
C ALA A 134 -11.41 -5.27 -8.00
N ASP A 135 -12.72 -5.09 -8.07
CA ASP A 135 -13.34 -4.05 -8.89
C ASP A 135 -13.00 -2.65 -8.36
N ASP A 136 -13.21 -2.39 -7.08
CA ASP A 136 -12.96 -1.10 -6.46
C ASP A 136 -11.47 -0.73 -6.51
N ILE A 137 -10.56 -1.64 -6.15
CA ILE A 137 -9.12 -1.32 -6.10
C ILE A 137 -8.54 -1.06 -7.49
N THR A 138 -8.99 -1.78 -8.51
CA THR A 138 -8.55 -1.54 -9.89
C THR A 138 -9.14 -0.26 -10.46
N THR A 139 -10.37 0.08 -10.07
CA THR A 139 -10.97 1.40 -10.38
C THR A 139 -10.16 2.52 -9.75
N PHE A 140 -9.76 2.39 -8.48
CA PHE A 140 -8.86 3.33 -7.82
C PHE A 140 -7.53 3.46 -8.60
N LEU A 141 -6.81 2.35 -8.78
CA LEU A 141 -5.49 2.33 -9.43
C LEU A 141 -5.50 2.97 -10.81
N VAL A 142 -6.43 2.58 -11.69
CA VAL A 142 -6.47 3.12 -13.06
C VAL A 142 -6.79 4.62 -13.08
N ASN A 143 -7.74 5.07 -12.26
CA ASN A 143 -8.18 6.47 -12.25
C ASN A 143 -7.22 7.40 -11.49
N THR A 144 -6.35 6.91 -10.61
CA THR A 144 -5.33 7.75 -9.96
C THR A 144 -4.02 7.77 -10.75
N LEU A 145 -3.62 6.62 -11.31
CA LEU A 145 -2.33 6.49 -11.97
C LEU A 145 -2.32 7.10 -13.37
N LEU A 146 -3.23 6.69 -14.27
CA LEU A 146 -3.16 7.10 -15.67
C LEU A 146 -3.38 8.62 -15.87
N PRO A 147 -4.38 9.26 -15.23
CA PRO A 147 -4.61 10.70 -15.40
C PRO A 147 -3.48 11.59 -14.88
N THR A 148 -2.59 11.07 -14.05
CA THR A 148 -1.46 11.82 -13.46
C THR A 148 -0.15 11.65 -14.24
N THR A 149 -0.19 11.07 -15.44
CA THR A 149 0.99 10.90 -16.32
C THR A 149 1.21 12.06 -17.28
N ASP A 150 2.42 12.11 -17.88
CA ASP A 150 2.70 12.96 -19.05
C ASP A 150 1.87 12.57 -20.30
N LEU A 151 1.17 11.43 -20.32
CA LEU A 151 0.28 11.05 -21.44
C LEU A 151 -1.04 11.84 -21.43
N VAL A 152 -1.40 12.41 -20.28
CA VAL A 152 -2.69 13.06 -20.04
C VAL A 152 -2.52 14.49 -19.56
N MET A 153 -1.62 14.72 -18.62
CA MET A 153 -1.39 16.05 -18.05
C MET A 153 -0.63 16.97 -19.02
N ASP A 154 -0.83 18.28 -18.87
CA ASP A 154 0.09 19.24 -19.45
C ASP A 154 1.51 19.00 -18.88
N PRO A 155 2.56 18.91 -19.73
CA PRO A 155 3.91 18.61 -19.27
C PRO A 155 4.50 19.66 -18.32
N GLY A 156 4.04 20.91 -18.37
CA GLY A 156 4.45 21.97 -17.45
C GLY A 156 3.78 21.84 -16.09
N GLU A 157 2.48 21.55 -16.07
CA GLU A 157 1.73 21.23 -14.84
C GLU A 157 2.28 19.97 -14.16
N LYS A 158 2.53 18.91 -14.91
CA LYS A 158 3.12 17.67 -14.37
C LYS A 158 4.48 17.93 -13.73
N LYS A 159 5.36 18.74 -14.33
CA LYS A 159 6.65 19.09 -13.72
C LYS A 159 6.51 19.89 -12.42
N LYS A 160 5.50 20.75 -12.32
CA LYS A 160 5.18 21.44 -11.06
C LYS A 160 4.69 20.46 -10.00
N MET A 161 3.86 19.50 -10.38
CA MET A 161 3.38 18.43 -9.50
C MET A 161 4.53 17.52 -9.03
N VAL A 162 5.43 17.11 -9.92
CA VAL A 162 6.65 16.38 -9.54
C VAL A 162 7.43 17.16 -8.47
N LYS A 163 7.59 18.47 -8.64
CA LYS A 163 8.26 19.32 -7.65
C LYS A 163 7.52 19.37 -6.30
N SER A 164 6.18 19.48 -6.30
CA SER A 164 5.39 19.57 -5.06
C SER A 164 5.26 18.24 -4.32
N PHE A 165 5.55 17.12 -4.98
CA PHE A 165 5.50 15.77 -4.42
C PHE A 165 6.89 15.13 -4.27
N ILE A 166 7.96 15.94 -4.20
CA ILE A 166 9.27 15.45 -3.78
C ILE A 166 9.18 15.04 -2.31
N ASN A 167 9.32 13.74 -2.03
CA ASN A 167 9.09 13.14 -0.72
C ASN A 167 10.35 12.43 -0.19
N ILE A 168 11.38 13.21 0.15
CA ILE A 168 12.76 12.72 0.36
C ILE A 168 12.85 11.61 1.42
N GLU A 169 12.29 11.85 2.62
CA GLU A 169 12.47 10.93 3.74
C GLU A 169 11.67 9.63 3.57
N LEU A 170 10.47 9.71 2.98
CA LEU A 170 9.59 8.55 2.79
C LEU A 170 10.06 7.71 1.60
N CYS A 171 10.58 8.33 0.55
CA CYS A 171 11.29 7.63 -0.53
C CYS A 171 12.55 6.94 -0.01
N ASP A 172 13.37 7.59 0.83
CA ASP A 172 14.57 6.99 1.42
C ASP A 172 14.24 5.73 2.25
N ILE A 173 13.14 5.75 3.01
CA ILE A 173 12.65 4.57 3.73
C ILE A 173 12.34 3.44 2.75
N SER A 174 11.61 3.71 1.66
CA SER A 174 11.25 2.69 0.67
C SER A 174 12.49 2.16 -0.05
N GLU A 175 13.37 3.03 -0.53
CA GLU A 175 14.63 2.68 -1.21
C GLU A 175 15.51 1.74 -0.37
N LYS A 176 15.51 1.92 0.94
CA LYS A 176 16.27 1.10 1.89
C LYS A 176 15.55 -0.19 2.23
N LEU A 177 14.34 -0.08 2.76
CA LEU A 177 13.62 -1.20 3.37
C LEU A 177 12.96 -2.13 2.36
N VAL A 178 12.64 -1.65 1.15
CA VAL A 178 12.04 -2.47 0.09
C VAL A 178 13.12 -3.03 -0.83
N PHE A 179 14.06 -2.19 -1.26
CA PHE A 179 14.94 -2.52 -2.39
C PHE A 179 16.36 -2.92 -2.02
N THR A 180 16.83 -2.67 -0.79
CA THR A 180 18.26 -2.81 -0.45
C THR A 180 18.49 -3.79 0.70
N GLU A 181 17.92 -3.50 1.86
CA GLU A 181 18.20 -4.26 3.09
C GLU A 181 17.76 -5.72 3.03
N PRO A 182 16.55 -6.06 2.52
CA PRO A 182 16.11 -7.45 2.44
C PRO A 182 17.00 -8.37 1.58
N TYR A 183 17.90 -7.80 0.77
CA TYR A 183 18.77 -8.53 -0.16
C TYR A 183 20.24 -8.58 0.27
N THR A 184 20.64 -7.73 1.22
CA THR A 184 22.06 -7.54 1.54
C THR A 184 22.36 -7.55 3.03
N ASP A 185 21.37 -7.25 3.87
CA ASP A 185 21.49 -7.06 5.32
C ASP A 185 22.73 -6.26 5.78
N TYR A 186 23.16 -5.32 4.94
CA TYR A 186 24.46 -4.64 5.09
C TYR A 186 24.57 -3.81 6.39
N ILE A 187 23.46 -3.58 7.07
CA ILE A 187 23.36 -2.88 8.36
C ILE A 187 22.80 -3.74 9.50
N GLY A 188 22.53 -5.03 9.27
CA GLY A 188 22.05 -5.96 10.30
C GLY A 188 20.69 -5.59 10.90
N ARG A 189 19.74 -5.14 10.05
CA ARG A 189 18.38 -4.75 10.47
C ARG A 189 17.31 -5.76 10.11
N ASN A 190 17.62 -6.76 9.28
CA ASN A 190 16.65 -7.77 8.93
C ASN A 190 16.29 -8.64 10.15
N ILE A 191 15.01 -9.00 10.25
CA ILE A 191 14.49 -9.78 11.39
C ILE A 191 14.10 -11.16 10.87
N ILE A 192 14.94 -12.17 11.09
CA ILE A 192 14.76 -13.53 10.57
C ILE A 192 14.70 -14.49 11.76
N ILE A 193 13.75 -15.43 11.74
CA ILE A 193 13.70 -16.52 12.72
C ILE A 193 14.89 -17.46 12.55
N ASP A 194 15.36 -18.07 13.63
CA ASP A 194 16.59 -18.86 13.63
C ASP A 194 16.56 -19.99 12.58
N GLU A 195 15.41 -20.63 12.41
CA GLU A 195 15.15 -21.73 11.47
C GLU A 195 15.25 -21.32 9.99
N ASN A 196 15.18 -20.01 9.68
CA ASN A 196 15.25 -19.48 8.32
C ASN A 196 16.54 -18.74 8.01
N LYS A 197 17.48 -18.58 8.95
CA LYS A 197 18.73 -17.85 8.71
C LYS A 197 19.54 -18.42 7.55
N GLU A 198 19.83 -19.72 7.56
CA GLU A 198 20.56 -20.38 6.46
C GLU A 198 19.77 -20.34 5.15
N PHE A 199 18.45 -20.49 5.22
CA PHE A 199 17.59 -20.45 4.04
C PHE A 199 17.60 -19.07 3.37
N VAL A 200 17.51 -17.99 4.14
CA VAL A 200 17.59 -16.61 3.62
C VAL A 200 18.99 -16.30 3.08
N GLU A 201 20.04 -16.72 3.79
CA GLU A 201 21.43 -16.54 3.36
C GLU A 201 21.65 -17.12 1.96
N GLU A 202 21.25 -18.37 1.74
CA GLU A 202 21.44 -19.07 0.45
C GLU A 202 20.46 -18.60 -0.63
N LEU A 203 19.17 -18.43 -0.30
CA LEU A 203 18.15 -18.15 -1.30
C LEU A 203 18.15 -16.68 -1.75
N ILE A 204 18.49 -15.76 -0.84
CA ILE A 204 18.33 -14.31 -1.02
C ILE A 204 19.68 -13.60 -1.07
N TYR A 205 20.48 -13.65 -0.01
CA TYR A 205 21.68 -12.81 0.10
C TYR A 205 22.80 -13.23 -0.86
N LYS A 206 23.00 -14.55 -1.02
CA LYS A 206 24.02 -15.10 -1.94
C LYS A 206 23.56 -15.15 -3.40
N ASP A 207 22.28 -14.91 -3.68
CA ASP A 207 21.77 -14.92 -5.04
C ASP A 207 22.07 -13.59 -5.75
N ARG A 208 23.19 -13.60 -6.49
CA ARG A 208 23.66 -12.44 -7.25
C ARG A 208 22.69 -11.97 -8.33
N GLU A 209 21.91 -12.89 -8.92
CA GLU A 209 20.95 -12.55 -9.96
C GLU A 209 19.75 -11.83 -9.35
N LEU A 210 19.22 -12.35 -8.24
CA LEU A 210 18.15 -11.71 -7.49
C LEU A 210 18.54 -10.32 -7.00
N VAL A 211 19.75 -10.17 -6.43
CA VAL A 211 20.27 -8.86 -5.97
C VAL A 211 20.40 -7.88 -7.14
N LEU A 212 20.84 -8.34 -8.32
CA LEU A 212 20.92 -7.52 -9.52
C LEU A 212 19.54 -7.03 -9.98
N GLU A 213 18.56 -7.93 -10.05
CA GLU A 213 17.20 -7.58 -10.47
C GLU A 213 16.51 -6.64 -9.48
N ALA A 214 16.69 -6.84 -8.17
CA ALA A 214 16.25 -5.90 -7.14
C ALA A 214 16.90 -4.51 -7.33
N GLY A 215 18.20 -4.46 -7.67
CA GLY A 215 18.92 -3.24 -7.99
C GLY A 215 18.38 -2.50 -9.22
N LYS A 216 17.96 -3.23 -10.27
CA LYS A 216 17.31 -2.63 -11.46
C LYS A 216 15.95 -2.03 -11.12
N LEU A 217 15.12 -2.74 -10.34
CA LEU A 217 13.84 -2.24 -9.86
C LEU A 217 14.02 -1.00 -8.97
N ARG A 218 15.06 -0.99 -8.12
CA ARG A 218 15.45 0.20 -7.33
C ARG A 218 15.76 1.39 -8.22
N ASN A 219 16.55 1.18 -9.27
CA ASN A 219 16.88 2.23 -10.22
C ASN A 219 15.63 2.79 -10.91
N ASN A 220 14.67 1.93 -11.28
CA ASN A 220 13.40 2.36 -11.84
C ASN A 220 12.61 3.23 -10.84
N PHE A 221 12.45 2.79 -9.58
CA PHE A 221 11.77 3.54 -8.53
C PHE A 221 12.36 4.95 -8.31
N MET A 222 13.69 5.07 -8.31
CA MET A 222 14.38 6.34 -8.06
C MET A 222 14.33 7.33 -9.24
N ASN A 223 14.19 6.83 -10.47
CA ASN A 223 14.41 7.64 -11.67
C ASN A 223 13.20 7.77 -12.60
N ASN A 224 12.15 6.97 -12.39
CA ASN A 224 10.97 6.95 -13.24
C ASN A 224 9.79 7.67 -12.57
N ALA A 225 9.74 9.00 -12.76
CA ALA A 225 8.64 9.83 -12.30
C ALA A 225 7.39 9.65 -13.20
N GLN A 226 6.77 8.47 -13.20
CA GLN A 226 5.73 8.09 -14.16
C GLN A 226 4.36 8.70 -13.85
N ALA A 227 3.83 8.43 -12.65
CA ALA A 227 2.51 8.85 -12.17
C ALA A 227 2.58 9.25 -10.69
N LEU A 228 1.58 9.97 -10.18
CA LEU A 228 1.45 10.17 -8.75
C LEU A 228 0.96 8.87 -8.11
N ILE A 229 1.86 8.14 -7.47
CA ILE A 229 1.55 6.88 -6.80
C ILE A 229 1.15 7.13 -5.34
N HIS A 230 0.44 6.18 -4.75
CA HIS A 230 0.16 6.09 -3.32
C HIS A 230 1.45 5.88 -2.51
N GLY A 231 2.33 4.99 -2.98
CA GLY A 231 3.67 4.79 -2.42
C GLY A 231 3.78 3.83 -1.22
N ASP A 232 2.67 3.44 -0.59
CA ASP A 232 2.62 2.31 0.36
C ASP A 232 1.25 1.58 0.35
N LEU A 233 0.79 1.18 -0.84
CA LEU A 233 -0.56 0.63 -1.04
C LEU A 233 -0.66 -0.86 -0.69
N HIS A 234 -0.49 -1.18 0.59
CA HIS A 234 -0.62 -2.54 1.12
C HIS A 234 -2.02 -2.79 1.72
N SER A 235 -2.35 -4.05 2.07
CA SER A 235 -3.65 -4.40 2.64
C SER A 235 -3.96 -3.73 3.99
N GLY A 236 -2.96 -3.17 4.68
CA GLY A 236 -3.16 -2.33 5.86
C GLY A 236 -3.66 -0.91 5.56
N SER A 237 -3.54 -0.45 4.31
CA SER A 237 -3.92 0.90 3.85
C SER A 237 -5.26 0.89 3.11
N ILE A 238 -5.98 -0.24 3.20
CA ILE A 238 -7.25 -0.48 2.54
C ILE A 238 -8.28 -0.85 3.61
N PHE A 239 -9.37 -0.12 3.66
CA PHE A 239 -10.50 -0.36 4.54
C PHE A 239 -11.68 -0.89 3.72
N VAL A 240 -12.35 -1.91 4.23
CA VAL A 240 -13.38 -2.67 3.51
C VAL A 240 -14.61 -2.93 4.36
N LYS A 241 -15.74 -3.01 3.69
CA LYS A 241 -16.97 -3.69 4.12
C LYS A 241 -17.56 -4.41 2.91
N GLU A 242 -18.66 -5.14 3.10
CA GLU A 242 -19.22 -6.04 2.06
C GLU A 242 -19.42 -5.35 0.70
N ASP A 243 -19.79 -4.07 0.70
CA ASP A 243 -20.17 -3.31 -0.48
C ASP A 243 -19.32 -2.06 -0.76
N SER A 244 -18.18 -1.88 -0.08
CA SER A 244 -17.35 -0.67 -0.19
C SER A 244 -15.88 -0.92 0.16
N THR A 245 -15.00 -0.27 -0.61
CA THR A 245 -13.53 -0.25 -0.41
C THR A 245 -13.04 1.20 -0.34
N LYS A 246 -12.13 1.48 0.59
CA LYS A 246 -11.55 2.81 0.84
C LYS A 246 -10.03 2.72 0.97
N VAL A 247 -9.30 3.47 0.16
CA VAL A 247 -7.84 3.59 0.24
C VAL A 247 -7.47 4.80 1.11
N LEU A 248 -6.50 4.61 1.99
CA LEU A 248 -6.08 5.55 3.04
C LEU A 248 -4.56 5.66 3.08
N ASP A 249 -4.04 6.68 3.79
CA ASP A 249 -2.62 6.76 4.18
C ASP A 249 -1.63 7.02 3.05
N HIS A 250 -1.90 8.08 2.27
CA HIS A 250 -1.09 8.48 1.11
C HIS A 250 0.22 9.22 1.49
N GLU A 251 0.77 8.99 2.69
CA GLU A 251 1.92 9.78 3.17
C GLU A 251 3.23 9.49 2.42
N PHE A 252 3.30 8.33 1.74
CA PHE A 252 4.40 7.95 0.86
C PHE A 252 4.23 8.44 -0.59
N ALA A 253 3.18 9.21 -0.88
CA ALA A 253 2.89 9.61 -2.26
C ALA A 253 4.04 10.43 -2.86
N PHE A 254 4.43 10.07 -4.07
CA PHE A 254 5.37 10.80 -4.90
C PHE A 254 5.16 10.45 -6.38
N TYR A 255 5.87 11.13 -7.29
CA TYR A 255 5.86 10.71 -8.69
C TYR A 255 6.82 9.55 -8.91
N GLY A 256 6.27 8.34 -9.08
CA GLY A 256 7.01 7.08 -9.20
C GLY A 256 6.39 6.13 -10.23
N PRO A 257 6.92 4.90 -10.37
CA PRO A 257 6.43 3.92 -11.35
C PRO A 257 5.08 3.33 -10.93
N MET A 258 4.11 3.28 -11.86
CA MET A 258 2.74 2.80 -11.61
C MET A 258 2.70 1.37 -11.07
N GLY A 259 3.57 0.50 -11.60
CA GLY A 259 3.65 -0.90 -11.19
C GLY A 259 3.96 -1.05 -9.70
N TYR A 260 4.47 -0.01 -9.03
CA TYR A 260 4.75 -0.04 -7.61
C TYR A 260 3.49 -0.23 -6.76
N ASP A 261 2.44 0.57 -6.98
CA ASP A 261 1.20 0.44 -6.21
C ASP A 261 0.47 -0.87 -6.52
N ILE A 262 0.39 -1.23 -7.81
CA ILE A 262 -0.29 -2.44 -8.27
C ILE A 262 0.40 -3.68 -7.68
N GLY A 263 1.74 -3.72 -7.73
CA GLY A 263 2.54 -4.80 -7.18
C GLY A 263 2.41 -4.92 -5.66
N ASN A 264 2.33 -3.80 -4.93
CA ASN A 264 2.09 -3.82 -3.49
C ASN A 264 0.74 -4.44 -3.13
N VAL A 265 -0.33 -4.12 -3.88
CA VAL A 265 -1.65 -4.73 -3.68
C VAL A 265 -1.59 -6.25 -3.92
N VAL A 266 -1.05 -6.67 -5.07
CA VAL A 266 -0.94 -8.10 -5.43
C VAL A 266 -0.08 -8.85 -4.43
N GLY A 267 1.11 -8.33 -4.10
CA GLY A 267 2.03 -8.93 -3.13
C GLY A 267 1.40 -9.14 -1.77
N ASN A 268 0.57 -8.19 -1.31
CA ASN A 268 -0.07 -8.31 0.00
C ASN A 268 -1.16 -9.37 0.09
N LEU A 269 -1.84 -9.70 -1.02
CA LEU A 269 -2.84 -10.78 -1.03
C LEU A 269 -2.21 -12.17 -0.87
N PHE A 270 -0.95 -12.34 -1.28
CA PHE A 270 -0.23 -13.60 -1.07
C PHE A 270 0.06 -13.89 0.40
N PHE A 271 0.23 -12.88 1.25
CA PHE A 271 0.39 -13.12 2.69
C PHE A 271 -0.88 -13.73 3.29
N ALA A 272 -2.04 -13.18 2.94
CA ALA A 272 -3.33 -13.72 3.38
C ALA A 272 -3.54 -15.15 2.86
N TRP A 273 -3.15 -15.42 1.60
CA TRP A 273 -3.26 -16.74 1.00
C TRP A 273 -2.37 -17.75 1.71
N VAL A 274 -1.08 -17.42 1.92
CA VAL A 274 -0.12 -18.33 2.55
C VAL A 274 -0.44 -18.53 4.03
N ASN A 275 -0.91 -17.49 4.73
CA ASN A 275 -1.45 -17.64 6.08
C ASN A 275 -2.59 -18.67 6.08
N ALA A 276 -3.65 -18.44 5.30
CA ALA A 276 -4.79 -19.36 5.21
C ALA A 276 -4.36 -20.80 4.87
N TYR A 277 -3.47 -20.96 3.89
CA TYR A 277 -2.94 -22.25 3.47
C TYR A 277 -2.22 -23.01 4.60
N THR A 278 -1.51 -22.29 5.47
CA THR A 278 -0.70 -22.89 6.54
C THR A 278 -1.42 -23.03 7.87
N VAL A 279 -2.30 -22.10 8.23
CA VAL A 279 -2.94 -22.07 9.55
C VAL A 279 -4.38 -22.55 9.59
N MET A 280 -5.17 -22.37 8.52
CA MET A 280 -6.58 -22.79 8.54
C MET A 280 -6.70 -24.31 8.52
N VAL A 281 -7.70 -24.80 9.26
CA VAL A 281 -8.07 -26.22 9.29
C VAL A 281 -8.54 -26.65 7.90
N GLU A 282 -8.12 -27.84 7.48
CA GLU A 282 -8.56 -28.42 6.20
C GLU A 282 -10.08 -28.56 6.13
N GLY A 283 -10.63 -28.27 4.96
CA GLY A 283 -12.06 -28.36 4.68
C GLY A 283 -12.58 -27.25 3.78
N GLU A 284 -13.89 -27.30 3.50
CA GLU A 284 -14.56 -26.45 2.51
C GLU A 284 -14.37 -24.94 2.75
N VAL A 285 -14.30 -24.50 4.01
CA VAL A 285 -14.10 -23.08 4.35
C VAL A 285 -12.72 -22.58 3.90
N LYS A 286 -11.67 -23.37 4.14
CA LYS A 286 -10.31 -23.06 3.68
C LYS A 286 -10.25 -23.06 2.17
N GLU A 287 -10.79 -24.09 1.52
CA GLU A 287 -10.80 -24.22 0.05
C GLU A 287 -11.48 -23.02 -0.61
N LYS A 288 -12.67 -22.64 -0.14
CA LYS A 288 -13.40 -21.47 -0.66
C LYS A 288 -12.63 -20.17 -0.47
N PHE A 289 -11.98 -20.00 0.67
CA PHE A 289 -11.21 -18.78 0.96
C PHE A 289 -9.95 -18.67 0.09
N LEU A 290 -9.22 -19.78 -0.10
CA LEU A 290 -8.07 -19.82 -1.00
C LEU A 290 -8.48 -19.54 -2.45
N VAL A 291 -9.60 -20.12 -2.91
CA VAL A 291 -10.15 -19.84 -4.25
C VAL A 291 -10.54 -18.37 -4.40
N TYR A 292 -11.17 -17.77 -3.37
CA TYR A 292 -11.48 -16.35 -3.37
C TYR A 292 -10.22 -15.49 -3.53
N LEU A 293 -9.15 -15.78 -2.78
CA LEU A 293 -7.89 -15.04 -2.87
C LEU A 293 -7.20 -15.24 -4.22
N GLU A 294 -7.18 -16.47 -4.76
CA GLU A 294 -6.66 -16.75 -6.10
C GLU A 294 -7.42 -15.94 -7.16
N ASN A 295 -8.75 -15.97 -7.13
CA ASN A 295 -9.57 -15.21 -8.06
C ASN A 295 -9.37 -13.70 -7.90
N THR A 296 -9.29 -13.20 -6.67
CA THR A 296 -9.04 -11.76 -6.43
C THR A 296 -7.71 -11.30 -7.01
N ILE A 297 -6.64 -12.09 -6.86
CA ILE A 297 -5.33 -11.79 -7.46
C ILE A 297 -5.43 -11.77 -8.99
N VAL A 298 -6.08 -12.78 -9.59
CA VAL A 298 -6.28 -12.85 -11.04
C VAL A 298 -7.07 -11.64 -11.53
N ASP A 299 -8.20 -11.35 -10.89
CA ASP A 299 -9.12 -10.29 -11.27
C ASP A 299 -8.48 -8.91 -11.14
N ILE A 300 -7.63 -8.66 -10.14
CA ILE A 300 -6.93 -7.38 -10.02
C ILE A 300 -6.04 -7.11 -11.24
N VAL A 301 -5.29 -8.12 -11.70
CA VAL A 301 -4.40 -7.96 -12.86
C VAL A 301 -5.21 -7.78 -14.13
N GLU A 302 -6.25 -8.60 -14.34
CA GLU A 302 -7.05 -8.54 -15.58
C GLU A 302 -7.96 -7.31 -15.64
N LEU A 303 -8.66 -6.97 -14.56
CA LEU A 303 -9.50 -5.77 -14.50
C LEU A 303 -8.66 -4.50 -14.59
N PHE A 304 -7.45 -4.46 -14.03
CA PHE A 304 -6.54 -3.33 -14.26
C PHE A 304 -6.24 -3.18 -15.75
N LYS A 305 -5.86 -4.26 -16.45
CA LYS A 305 -5.57 -4.22 -17.89
C LYS A 305 -6.78 -3.75 -18.70
N GLU A 306 -7.96 -4.29 -18.42
CA GLU A 306 -9.20 -3.93 -19.11
C GLU A 306 -9.56 -2.45 -18.88
N LYS A 307 -9.64 -2.03 -17.62
CA LYS A 307 -9.99 -0.65 -17.26
C LYS A 307 -8.95 0.34 -17.75
N PHE A 308 -7.66 -0.01 -17.68
CA PHE A 308 -6.57 0.82 -18.20
C PHE A 308 -6.75 1.07 -19.69
N LYS A 309 -6.99 0.03 -20.50
CA LYS A 309 -7.20 0.18 -21.95
C LYS A 309 -8.41 1.06 -22.26
N VAL A 310 -9.53 0.85 -21.56
CA VAL A 310 -10.74 1.66 -21.72
C VAL A 310 -10.46 3.13 -21.40
N LEU A 311 -9.87 3.40 -20.24
CA LEU A 311 -9.57 4.78 -19.83
C LEU A 311 -8.52 5.42 -20.74
N TYR A 312 -7.51 4.67 -21.18
CA TYR A 312 -6.47 5.14 -22.09
C TYR A 312 -7.05 5.67 -23.40
N MET A 313 -7.93 4.88 -24.03
CA MET A 313 -8.63 5.31 -25.24
C MET A 313 -9.50 6.55 -24.99
N ASP A 314 -10.10 6.64 -23.80
CA ASP A 314 -10.97 7.74 -23.43
C ASP A 314 -10.22 9.03 -23.12
N ILE A 315 -9.06 9.03 -22.44
CA ILE A 315 -8.45 10.28 -21.93
C ILE A 315 -7.11 10.65 -22.56
N VAL A 316 -6.36 9.71 -23.14
CA VAL A 316 -5.07 10.03 -23.76
C VAL A 316 -5.31 10.79 -25.06
N ARG A 317 -4.58 11.88 -25.25
CA ARG A 317 -4.70 12.77 -26.42
C ARG A 317 -3.40 12.97 -27.18
N ASP A 318 -2.28 12.58 -26.60
CA ASP A 318 -0.96 12.68 -27.25
C ASP A 318 -0.94 11.86 -28.55
N ILE A 319 -0.43 12.48 -29.62
CA ILE A 319 -0.47 11.92 -30.98
C ILE A 319 0.48 10.71 -31.12
N MET A 320 1.60 10.73 -30.40
CA MET A 320 2.57 9.62 -30.41
C MET A 320 2.07 8.45 -29.57
N ALA A 321 1.45 8.74 -28.43
CA ALA A 321 0.86 7.76 -27.55
C ALA A 321 -0.35 7.03 -28.18
N LYS A 322 -0.95 7.61 -29.23
CA LYS A 322 -2.04 7.01 -30.02
C LYS A 322 -1.59 6.14 -31.19
N GLN A 323 -0.28 6.02 -31.43
CA GLN A 323 0.20 5.12 -32.50
C GLN A 323 -0.05 3.66 -32.12
N ASP A 324 -0.33 2.83 -33.13
CA ASP A 324 -0.58 1.40 -32.95
C ASP A 324 0.58 0.74 -32.20
N GLY A 325 0.25 -0.01 -31.13
CA GLY A 325 1.22 -0.72 -30.30
C GLY A 325 1.81 0.09 -29.13
N TYR A 326 1.62 1.42 -29.07
CA TYR A 326 2.16 2.22 -27.95
C TYR A 326 1.48 1.85 -26.63
N MET A 327 0.15 1.76 -26.61
CA MET A 327 -0.61 1.42 -25.41
C MET A 327 -0.23 0.04 -24.89
N GLU A 328 -0.08 -0.95 -25.78
CA GLU A 328 0.33 -2.30 -25.45
C GLU A 328 1.72 -2.33 -24.84
N TRP A 329 2.70 -1.65 -25.46
CA TRP A 329 4.06 -1.54 -24.91
C TRP A 329 4.08 -0.83 -23.55
N TYR A 330 3.33 0.27 -23.41
CA TYR A 330 3.28 1.02 -22.15
C TYR A 330 2.67 0.19 -21.02
N LEU A 331 1.57 -0.50 -21.29
CA LEU A 331 0.92 -1.40 -20.34
C LEU A 331 1.81 -2.61 -20.02
N ASP A 332 2.49 -3.19 -21.00
CA ASP A 332 3.42 -4.31 -20.81
C ASP A 332 4.53 -3.97 -19.81
N ASN A 333 5.13 -2.78 -19.93
CA ASN A 333 6.13 -2.30 -18.96
C ASN A 333 5.55 -2.12 -17.55
N ILE A 334 4.32 -1.60 -17.42
CA ILE A 334 3.64 -1.48 -16.12
C ILE A 334 3.43 -2.86 -15.49
N LEU A 335 3.06 -3.86 -16.29
CA LEU A 335 2.85 -5.23 -15.81
C LEU A 335 4.18 -5.91 -15.41
N THR A 336 5.26 -5.69 -16.15
CA THR A 336 6.62 -6.12 -15.75
C THR A 336 6.99 -5.52 -14.38
N ASP A 337 6.82 -4.21 -14.20
CA ASP A 337 7.09 -3.54 -12.92
C ASP A 337 6.20 -4.08 -11.79
N THR A 338 4.92 -4.32 -12.09
CA THR A 338 3.94 -4.88 -11.14
C THR A 338 4.41 -6.22 -10.58
N CYS A 339 4.87 -7.14 -11.45
CA CYS A 339 5.35 -8.45 -11.02
C CYS A 339 6.61 -8.33 -10.16
N GLY A 340 7.58 -7.54 -10.61
CA GLY A 340 8.81 -7.28 -9.86
C GLY A 340 8.51 -6.72 -8.47
N VAL A 341 7.63 -5.72 -8.37
CA VAL A 341 7.28 -5.08 -7.09
C VAL A 341 6.49 -6.02 -6.19
N ALA A 342 5.58 -6.85 -6.72
CA ALA A 342 4.92 -7.87 -5.91
C ALA A 342 5.94 -8.80 -5.24
N GLY A 343 6.98 -9.22 -5.97
CA GLY A 343 8.06 -10.02 -5.40
C GLY A 343 8.93 -9.26 -4.39
N LEU A 344 9.24 -7.98 -4.64
CA LEU A 344 9.94 -7.12 -3.68
C LEU A 344 9.17 -6.99 -2.37
N GLU A 345 7.86 -6.74 -2.45
CA GLU A 345 6.98 -6.60 -1.29
C GLU A 345 6.93 -7.89 -0.47
N ILE A 346 6.80 -9.04 -1.16
CA ILE A 346 6.82 -10.36 -0.51
C ILE A 346 8.12 -10.58 0.26
N ILE A 347 9.28 -10.34 -0.37
CA ILE A 347 10.58 -10.56 0.28
C ILE A 347 10.79 -9.56 1.43
N ARG A 348 10.51 -8.26 1.22
CA ARG A 348 10.78 -7.23 2.23
C ARG A 348 9.97 -7.41 3.51
N ARG A 349 8.70 -7.85 3.40
CA ARG A 349 7.87 -8.14 4.58
C ARG A 349 8.20 -9.47 5.23
N THR A 350 8.84 -10.40 4.51
CA THR A 350 9.26 -11.70 5.05
C THR A 350 10.62 -11.63 5.73
N VAL A 351 11.59 -10.87 5.19
CA VAL A 351 12.97 -10.78 5.69
C VAL A 351 13.23 -9.48 6.48
N GLY A 352 12.74 -8.34 5.98
CA GLY A 352 13.05 -7.02 6.51
C GLY A 352 12.42 -6.70 7.87
N ASP A 353 12.73 -5.52 8.39
CA ASP A 353 12.32 -5.01 9.71
C ASP A 353 10.79 -4.83 9.83
N ALA A 354 10.15 -4.28 8.79
CA ALA A 354 8.72 -3.99 8.80
C ALA A 354 7.88 -5.21 8.38
N LYS A 355 7.50 -6.05 9.35
CA LYS A 355 6.70 -7.27 9.12
C LYS A 355 5.20 -7.03 8.91
N VAL A 356 4.48 -8.08 8.53
CA VAL A 356 3.01 -8.11 8.42
C VAL A 356 2.39 -9.10 9.42
N ALA A 357 1.22 -8.73 9.94
CA ALA A 357 0.46 -9.54 10.92
C ALA A 357 0.12 -10.94 10.38
N ASP A 358 -0.07 -11.08 9.06
CA ASP A 358 -0.34 -12.35 8.39
C ASP A 358 0.73 -13.42 8.66
N ILE A 359 1.97 -13.00 8.93
CA ILE A 359 3.08 -13.92 9.20
C ILE A 359 3.46 -13.90 10.68
N THR A 360 3.53 -12.72 11.30
CA THR A 360 3.98 -12.61 12.69
C THR A 360 2.96 -13.13 13.70
N SER A 361 1.68 -13.25 13.33
CA SER A 361 0.65 -13.88 14.18
C SER A 361 0.69 -15.41 14.18
N ILE A 362 1.46 -16.04 13.30
CA ILE A 362 1.60 -17.50 13.26
C ILE A 362 2.49 -17.94 14.44
N GLY A 363 1.86 -18.43 15.51
CA GLY A 363 2.56 -18.84 16.73
C GLY A 363 3.25 -20.21 16.64
N ASP A 364 2.81 -21.07 15.72
CA ASP A 364 3.44 -22.37 15.45
C ASP A 364 4.65 -22.17 14.54
N ILE A 365 5.84 -22.52 15.05
CA ILE A 365 7.10 -22.24 14.37
C ILE A 365 7.25 -23.02 13.07
N GLU A 366 6.79 -24.28 13.00
CA GLU A 366 6.90 -25.09 11.78
C GLU A 366 5.99 -24.52 10.68
N LYS A 367 4.77 -24.11 11.04
CA LYS A 367 3.87 -23.42 10.12
C LYS A 367 4.42 -22.08 9.66
N ARG A 368 5.04 -21.32 10.55
CA ARG A 368 5.66 -20.04 10.22
C ARG A 368 6.86 -20.21 9.27
N VAL A 369 7.74 -21.18 9.55
CA VAL A 369 8.86 -21.54 8.66
C VAL A 369 8.33 -21.90 7.27
N LYS A 370 7.32 -22.76 7.20
CA LYS A 370 6.67 -23.13 5.93
C LYS A 370 6.12 -21.91 5.19
N ALA A 371 5.40 -21.04 5.87
CA ALA A 371 4.83 -19.82 5.29
C ALA A 371 5.92 -18.91 4.73
N GLU A 372 6.92 -18.57 5.54
CA GLU A 372 8.03 -17.69 5.15
C GLU A 372 8.82 -18.28 3.97
N ARG A 373 9.14 -19.58 3.97
CA ARG A 373 9.89 -20.22 2.86
C ARG A 373 9.11 -20.24 1.54
N ILE A 374 7.81 -20.53 1.57
CA ILE A 374 6.95 -20.48 0.37
C ILE A 374 6.92 -19.05 -0.19
N LEU A 375 6.75 -18.05 0.67
CA LEU A 375 6.74 -16.64 0.27
C LEU A 375 8.07 -16.22 -0.35
N LEU A 376 9.20 -16.59 0.23
CA LEU A 376 10.51 -16.24 -0.32
C LEU A 376 10.77 -16.88 -1.69
N LEU A 377 10.36 -18.15 -1.87
CA LEU A 377 10.43 -18.82 -3.17
C LEU A 377 9.56 -18.12 -4.22
N LEU A 378 8.33 -17.75 -3.85
CA LEU A 378 7.43 -16.99 -4.71
C LEU A 378 8.01 -15.62 -5.06
N GLY A 379 8.39 -14.82 -4.05
CA GLY A 379 8.89 -13.46 -4.27
C GLY A 379 10.14 -13.43 -5.14
N LYS A 380 11.04 -14.41 -4.98
CA LYS A 380 12.18 -14.60 -5.88
C LYS A 380 11.74 -14.91 -7.30
N SER A 381 10.81 -15.85 -7.49
CA SER A 381 10.30 -16.21 -8.82
C SER A 381 9.68 -15.01 -9.53
N LEU A 382 8.87 -14.22 -8.83
CA LEU A 382 8.22 -13.03 -9.39
C LEU A 382 9.24 -11.97 -9.83
N ILE A 383 10.34 -11.77 -9.10
CA ILE A 383 11.37 -10.79 -9.49
C ILE A 383 12.16 -11.26 -10.71
N LEU A 384 12.58 -12.54 -10.72
CA LEU A 384 13.44 -13.10 -11.76
C LEU A 384 12.69 -13.31 -13.08
N ASN A 385 11.40 -13.66 -13.03
CA ASN A 385 10.58 -13.96 -14.20
C ASN A 385 9.54 -12.86 -14.50
N ARG A 386 9.79 -11.62 -14.08
CA ARG A 386 8.82 -10.52 -14.22
C ARG A 386 8.51 -10.12 -15.66
N GLU A 387 9.38 -10.46 -16.61
CA GLU A 387 9.16 -10.15 -18.03
C GLU A 387 8.15 -11.13 -18.66
N GLU A 388 7.99 -12.31 -18.07
CA GLU A 388 7.09 -13.38 -18.51
C GLU A 388 5.74 -13.36 -17.78
N ILE A 389 5.73 -13.04 -16.48
CA ILE A 389 4.55 -13.11 -15.61
C ILE A 389 3.72 -11.82 -15.74
N LYS A 390 2.75 -11.81 -16.66
CA LYS A 390 1.95 -10.62 -17.00
C LYS A 390 0.44 -10.86 -17.04
N VAL A 391 0.01 -12.11 -16.86
CA VAL A 391 -1.39 -12.51 -16.77
C VAL A 391 -1.69 -12.89 -15.32
N GLY A 392 -2.88 -12.56 -14.82
CA GLY A 392 -3.26 -12.83 -13.43
C GLY A 392 -3.08 -14.30 -13.03
N ARG A 393 -3.29 -15.24 -13.96
CA ARG A 393 -3.10 -16.67 -13.69
C ARG A 393 -1.64 -17.09 -13.52
N ASP A 394 -0.70 -16.37 -14.13
CA ASP A 394 0.73 -16.68 -14.02
C ASP A 394 1.21 -16.53 -12.57
N TYR A 395 0.73 -15.50 -11.87
CA TYR A 395 0.98 -15.30 -10.44
C TYR A 395 0.57 -16.50 -9.58
N ILE A 396 -0.58 -17.11 -9.89
CA ILE A 396 -1.07 -18.30 -9.18
C ILE A 396 -0.24 -19.54 -9.55
N ASN A 397 0.19 -19.65 -10.81
CA ASN A 397 1.08 -20.74 -11.24
C ASN A 397 2.43 -20.64 -10.51
N SER A 398 3.03 -19.45 -10.41
CA SER A 398 4.27 -19.23 -9.66
C SER A 398 4.14 -19.55 -8.18
N LEU A 399 2.98 -19.28 -7.56
CA LEU A 399 2.71 -19.70 -6.19
C LEU A 399 2.68 -21.23 -6.06
N LYS A 400 2.03 -21.93 -7.00
CA LYS A 400 1.96 -23.40 -7.01
C LYS A 400 3.33 -24.04 -7.20
N GLU A 401 4.14 -23.48 -8.09
CA GLU A 401 5.53 -23.88 -8.28
C GLU A 401 6.38 -23.65 -7.02
N ALA A 402 6.22 -22.51 -6.34
CA ALA A 402 6.90 -22.23 -5.08
C ALA A 402 6.55 -23.27 -3.99
N ILE A 403 5.28 -23.67 -3.91
CA ILE A 403 4.81 -24.73 -3.01
C ILE A 403 5.42 -26.09 -3.38
N GLU A 404 5.43 -26.44 -4.66
CA GLU A 404 6.04 -27.68 -5.14
C GLU A 404 7.55 -27.73 -4.83
N ILE A 405 8.27 -26.64 -5.08
CA ILE A 405 9.70 -26.52 -4.73
C ILE A 405 9.90 -26.67 -3.23
N TYR A 406 9.04 -26.07 -2.40
CA TYR A 406 9.09 -26.22 -0.96
C TYR A 406 9.01 -27.69 -0.55
N TYR A 407 8.01 -28.43 -1.05
CA TYR A 407 7.86 -29.86 -0.70
C TYR A 407 8.97 -30.75 -1.26
N ASN A 408 9.47 -30.45 -2.46
CA ASN A 408 10.49 -31.28 -3.08
C ASN A 408 11.89 -31.11 -2.47
N ARG A 409 12.16 -29.97 -1.80
CA ARG A 409 13.51 -29.62 -1.35
C ARG A 409 13.63 -29.29 0.14
N TYR A 410 12.54 -28.92 0.80
CA TYR A 410 12.60 -28.26 2.11
C TYR A 410 11.55 -28.70 3.14
N SER A 411 10.64 -29.64 2.79
CA SER A 411 9.64 -30.21 3.71
C SER A 411 10.08 -31.51 4.34
#